data_AF-A0A0M8Z621-F1
#
_entry.id   AF-A0A0M8Z621-F1
#
_cell.length_a   1.000
_cell.length_b   1.000
_cell.length_c   1.000
_cell.angle_alpha   90.00
_cell.angle_beta   90.00
_cell.angle_gamma   90.00
#
_symmetry.space_group_name_H-M   'P 1'
#
loop_
_entity.id
_entity.type
_entity.pdbx_description
1 polymer ?
#
loop_
_entity_poly.entity_id
_entity_poly.type
_entity_poly.pdbx_seq_one_letter_code
_entity_poly.pdbx_strand_id
1 'polypeptide(L)'
;WFTTISPLDLPVPAADRPAEGLKEIKELLRARPRQGIGHGLLAYGGADSPLHGAEPAQISFNYLGQFDGSFAGSFAASSGTAGPDWAPVNRRPYLIDVVGHVRDGRLRMQWTYSPSAHRE
;
A
#
# COMPACT_ATOMS: atom_id res chain seq x y z
N TRP A 1 -12.78 10.00 -1.92
CA TRP A 1 -11.84 8.88 -1.75
C TRP A 1 -11.64 8.24 -3.12
N PHE A 2 -10.42 8.30 -3.69
CA PHE A 2 -10.12 7.87 -5.07
C PHE A 2 -9.05 6.76 -5.17
N THR A 3 -8.71 6.14 -4.04
CA THR A 3 -7.66 5.12 -3.97
C THR A 3 -8.04 3.90 -4.78
N THR A 4 -7.14 3.49 -5.68
CA THR A 4 -7.25 2.22 -6.40
C THR A 4 -6.49 1.14 -5.64
N ILE A 5 -7.14 0.01 -5.36
CA ILE A 5 -6.53 -1.17 -4.75
C ILE A 5 -6.64 -2.32 -5.74
N SER A 6 -5.51 -2.94 -6.06
CA SER A 6 -5.44 -4.11 -6.94
C SER A 6 -4.27 -4.98 -6.48
N PRO A 7 -4.44 -6.32 -6.39
CA PRO A 7 -3.37 -7.23 -6.03
C PRO A 7 -2.24 -7.18 -7.06
N LEU A 8 -1.06 -7.61 -6.62
CA LEU A 8 0.13 -7.71 -7.43
C LEU A 8 0.92 -8.93 -6.96
N ASP A 9 1.15 -9.87 -7.86
CA ASP A 9 2.09 -10.97 -7.62
C ASP A 9 3.50 -10.43 -7.80
N LEU A 10 4.16 -10.09 -6.70
CA LEU A 10 5.48 -9.49 -6.71
C LEU A 10 6.55 -10.61 -6.72
N PRO A 11 7.36 -10.74 -7.79
CA PRO A 11 8.46 -11.69 -7.79
C PRO A 11 9.51 -11.28 -6.75
N VAL A 12 10.11 -12.26 -6.10
CA VAL A 12 11.25 -12.05 -5.19
C VAL A 12 12.53 -12.31 -5.99
N PRO A 13 13.21 -11.26 -6.49
CA PRO A 13 14.41 -11.45 -7.30
C PRO A 13 15.55 -12.01 -6.47
N ALA A 14 16.45 -12.74 -7.13
CA ALA A 14 17.67 -13.24 -6.49
C ALA A 14 18.52 -12.06 -5.98
N ALA A 15 19.03 -12.18 -4.75
CA ALA A 15 19.72 -11.09 -4.07
C ALA A 15 21.01 -10.64 -4.79
N ASP A 16 21.59 -11.50 -5.62
CA ASP A 16 22.78 -11.24 -6.43
C ASP A 16 22.50 -10.48 -7.74
N ARG A 17 21.22 -10.29 -8.12
CA ARG A 17 20.81 -9.62 -9.37
C ARG A 17 19.79 -8.48 -9.14
N PRO A 18 20.11 -7.47 -8.31
CA PRO A 18 19.17 -6.40 -7.96
C PRO A 18 18.70 -5.56 -9.16
N ALA A 19 19.56 -5.33 -10.16
CA ALA A 19 19.21 -4.55 -11.35
C ALA A 19 18.16 -5.27 -12.22
N GLU A 20 18.26 -6.60 -12.31
CA GLU A 20 17.30 -7.41 -13.06
C GLU A 20 15.96 -7.45 -12.33
N GLY A 21 15.96 -7.63 -11.01
CA GLY A 21 14.76 -7.54 -10.19
C GLY A 21 14.05 -6.19 -10.30
N LEU A 22 14.81 -5.08 -10.29
CA LEU A 22 14.24 -3.76 -10.50
C LEU A 22 13.58 -3.63 -11.90
N LYS A 23 14.25 -4.16 -12.94
CA LYS A 23 13.70 -4.14 -14.30
C LYS A 23 12.41 -4.97 -14.39
N GLU A 24 12.41 -6.16 -13.82
CA GLU A 24 11.26 -7.07 -13.79
C GLU A 24 10.05 -6.43 -13.11
N ILE A 25 10.22 -5.92 -11.89
CA ILE A 25 9.15 -5.25 -11.13
C ILE A 25 8.63 -4.02 -11.89
N LYS A 26 9.52 -3.23 -12.50
CA LYS A 26 9.13 -2.05 -13.29
C LYS A 26 8.29 -2.44 -14.51
N GLU A 27 8.67 -3.47 -15.26
CA GLU A 27 7.89 -3.92 -16.41
C GLU A 27 6.56 -4.55 -15.99
N LEU A 28 6.54 -5.32 -14.90
CA LEU A 28 5.31 -5.87 -14.30
C LEU A 28 4.30 -4.76 -13.96
N LEU A 29 4.76 -3.67 -13.32
CA LEU A 29 3.91 -2.53 -12.98
C LEU A 29 3.40 -1.79 -14.23
N ARG A 30 4.23 -1.66 -15.28
CA ARG A 30 3.87 -0.99 -16.54
C ARG A 30 2.87 -1.78 -17.37
N ALA A 31 2.92 -3.11 -17.30
CA ALA A 31 2.00 -3.97 -18.01
C ALA A 31 0.55 -3.87 -17.50
N ARG A 32 0.32 -3.26 -16.32
CA ARG A 32 -1.02 -3.16 -15.73
C ARG A 32 -1.94 -2.21 -16.51
N PRO A 33 -3.09 -2.68 -17.00
CA PRO A 33 -4.07 -1.82 -17.65
C PRO A 33 -4.57 -0.73 -16.69
N ARG A 34 -4.47 0.54 -17.10
CA ARG A 34 -5.00 1.70 -16.36
C ARG A 34 -4.67 1.66 -14.86
N GLN A 35 -3.43 1.27 -14.52
CA GLN A 35 -2.93 1.18 -13.14
C GLN A 35 -3.73 0.25 -12.20
N GLY A 36 -4.55 -0.66 -12.73
CA GLY A 36 -5.31 -1.63 -11.93
C GLY A 36 -6.72 -1.17 -11.52
N ILE A 37 -7.21 -0.02 -11.99
CA ILE A 37 -8.53 0.52 -11.62
C ILE A 37 -9.69 -0.45 -11.91
N GLY A 38 -9.56 -1.28 -12.96
CA GLY A 38 -10.57 -2.27 -13.33
C GLY A 38 -10.74 -3.39 -12.31
N HIS A 39 -9.72 -3.67 -11.49
CA HIS A 39 -9.77 -4.74 -10.50
C HIS A 39 -10.88 -4.49 -9.48
N GLY A 40 -10.95 -3.29 -8.89
CA GLY A 40 -11.99 -2.95 -7.93
C GLY A 40 -13.39 -3.05 -8.54
N LEU A 41 -13.57 -2.54 -9.77
CA LEU A 41 -14.85 -2.61 -10.47
C LEU A 41 -15.32 -4.06 -10.68
N LEU A 42 -14.40 -4.96 -11.02
CA LEU A 42 -14.71 -6.38 -11.18
C LEU A 42 -14.93 -7.03 -9.81
N ALA A 43 -14.04 -6.87 -8.83
CA ALA A 43 -14.16 -7.50 -7.52
C ALA A 43 -15.48 -7.16 -6.80
N TYR A 44 -16.01 -5.95 -6.99
CA TYR A 44 -17.29 -5.50 -6.43
C TYR A 44 -18.48 -5.59 -7.41
N GLY A 45 -18.28 -6.16 -8.60
CA GLY A 45 -19.28 -6.23 -9.67
C GLY A 45 -20.43 -7.22 -9.47
N GLY A 46 -20.55 -7.84 -8.29
CA GLY A 46 -21.58 -8.85 -7.97
C GLY A 46 -21.11 -10.30 -8.14
N ALA A 47 -22.03 -11.25 -7.97
CA ALA A 47 -21.74 -12.69 -7.94
C ALA A 47 -21.23 -13.24 -9.28
N ASP A 48 -21.65 -12.65 -10.41
CA ASP A 48 -21.24 -13.07 -11.76
C ASP A 48 -19.87 -12.53 -12.19
N SER A 49 -19.22 -11.76 -11.31
CA SER A 49 -17.89 -11.23 -11.61
C SER A 49 -16.85 -12.35 -11.66
N PRO A 50 -15.90 -12.30 -12.63
CA PRO A 50 -14.79 -13.24 -12.66
C PRO A 50 -13.86 -13.14 -11.43
N LEU A 51 -13.96 -12.07 -10.65
CA LEU A 51 -13.17 -11.88 -9.43
C LEU A 51 -13.98 -12.07 -8.14
N HIS A 52 -15.23 -12.54 -8.23
CA HIS A 52 -16.02 -12.84 -7.06
C HIS A 52 -15.35 -13.93 -6.22
N GLY A 53 -15.12 -13.67 -4.93
CA GLY A 53 -14.47 -14.62 -4.03
C GLY A 53 -12.96 -14.78 -4.23
N ALA A 54 -12.30 -13.89 -4.99
CA ALA A 54 -10.84 -13.90 -5.08
C ALA A 54 -10.20 -13.71 -3.70
N GLU A 55 -9.17 -14.49 -3.40
CA GLU A 55 -8.43 -14.38 -2.14
C GLU A 55 -7.78 -12.99 -2.00
N PRO A 56 -7.94 -12.33 -0.85
CA PRO A 56 -7.33 -11.03 -0.63
C PRO A 56 -5.81 -11.16 -0.48
N ALA A 57 -5.08 -10.15 -0.96
CA ALA A 57 -3.66 -10.03 -0.67
C ALA A 57 -3.44 -9.95 0.85
N GLN A 58 -2.39 -10.59 1.36
CA GLN A 58 -2.08 -10.57 2.79
C GLN A 58 -1.31 -9.33 3.23
N ILE A 59 -0.63 -8.67 2.29
CA ILE A 59 0.20 -7.49 2.50
C ILE A 59 -0.39 -6.33 1.69
N SER A 60 -0.59 -5.18 2.33
CA SER A 60 -0.85 -3.91 1.65
C SER A 60 0.40 -3.06 1.59
N PHE A 61 0.55 -2.34 0.47
CA PHE A 61 1.59 -1.34 0.28
C PHE A 61 0.97 -0.06 -0.25
N ASN A 62 1.32 1.07 0.36
CA ASN A 62 0.89 2.38 -0.12
C ASN A 62 2.02 3.42 0.02
N TYR A 63 2.31 4.15 -1.06
CA TYR A 63 3.23 5.27 -1.03
C TYR A 63 2.45 6.58 -1.16
N LEU A 64 2.43 7.37 -0.10
CA LEU A 64 1.64 8.62 -0.03
C LEU A 64 2.30 9.79 -0.76
N GLY A 65 3.54 9.64 -1.21
CA GLY A 65 4.29 10.71 -1.86
C GLY A 65 5.18 11.49 -0.88
N GLN A 66 5.50 12.72 -1.29
CA GLN A 66 6.36 13.64 -0.55
C GLN A 66 5.53 14.78 0.01
N PHE A 67 5.64 15.00 1.31
CA PHE A 67 4.91 16.05 2.04
C PHE A 67 5.73 17.34 2.21
N ASP A 68 6.98 17.37 1.77
CA ASP A 68 7.83 18.56 1.87
C ASP A 68 7.19 19.72 1.10
N GLY A 69 7.00 20.87 1.78
CA GLY A 69 6.32 22.02 1.20
C GLY A 69 4.79 21.89 1.07
N SER A 70 4.17 20.85 1.64
CA SER A 70 2.70 20.69 1.62
C SER A 70 1.96 21.67 2.53
N PHE A 71 2.66 22.34 3.45
CA PHE A 71 2.10 23.38 4.30
C PHE A 71 2.49 24.75 3.73
N ALA A 72 1.48 25.57 3.44
CA ALA A 72 1.67 26.96 3.01
C ALA A 72 1.26 27.93 4.14
N GLY A 73 1.92 29.09 4.19
CA GLY A 73 1.63 30.13 5.19
C GLY A 73 2.19 29.83 6.57
N SER A 74 1.48 30.26 7.63
CA SER A 74 1.95 30.20 9.02
C SER A 74 1.66 28.87 9.72
N PHE A 75 1.25 27.83 8.99
CA PHE A 75 0.94 26.52 9.55
C PHE A 75 2.12 25.56 9.39
N ALA A 76 2.33 24.72 10.40
CA ALA A 76 3.30 23.64 10.38
C ALA A 76 2.68 22.37 10.94
N ALA A 77 3.22 21.22 10.53
CA ALA A 77 2.81 19.95 11.10
C ALA A 77 3.18 19.87 12.59
N SER A 78 2.21 19.49 13.42
CA SER A 78 2.42 19.24 14.85
C SER A 78 3.36 18.05 15.07
N SER A 79 4.11 18.10 16.18
CA SER A 79 4.88 16.96 16.70
C SER A 79 4.06 16.03 17.59
N GLY A 80 2.81 16.40 17.91
CA GLY A 80 1.89 15.57 18.68
C GLY A 80 1.28 14.44 17.85
N THR A 81 0.76 13.42 18.54
CA THR A 81 0.06 12.30 17.92
C THR A 81 -1.43 12.62 17.77
N ALA A 82 -2.00 12.37 16.58
CA ALA A 82 -3.43 12.51 16.34
C ALA A 82 -4.29 11.44 17.05
N GLY A 83 -3.67 10.34 17.49
CA GLY A 83 -4.36 9.14 17.94
C GLY A 83 -4.67 8.19 16.78
N PRO A 84 -5.38 7.07 17.04
CA PRO A 84 -5.74 6.12 16.00
C PRO A 84 -6.89 6.63 15.13
N ASP A 85 -6.79 6.44 13.82
CA ASP A 85 -7.85 6.79 12.85
C ASP A 85 -8.97 5.72 12.78
N TRP A 86 -8.87 4.65 13.59
CA TRP A 86 -9.77 3.50 13.59
C TRP A 86 -10.20 3.08 14.99
N ALA A 87 -11.39 2.47 15.08
CA ALA A 87 -11.86 1.88 16.31
C ALA A 87 -11.02 0.63 16.69
N PRO A 88 -10.71 0.41 17.97
CA PRO A 88 -9.91 -0.75 18.41
C PRO A 88 -10.53 -2.11 18.07
N VAL A 89 -11.85 -2.15 17.85
CA VAL A 89 -12.61 -3.37 17.51
C VAL A 89 -12.62 -3.68 16.01
N ASN A 90 -12.07 -2.79 15.16
CA ASN A 90 -12.05 -3.00 13.72
C ASN A 90 -11.17 -4.19 13.36
N ARG A 91 -11.67 -5.05 12.47
CA ARG A 91 -10.86 -6.11 11.85
C ARG A 91 -9.95 -5.49 10.80
N ARG A 92 -8.67 -5.87 10.84
CA ARG A 92 -7.69 -5.43 9.84
C ARG A 92 -7.89 -6.23 8.54
N PRO A 93 -7.93 -5.56 7.37
CA PRO A 93 -8.11 -6.25 6.09
C PRO A 93 -6.82 -6.96 5.63
N TYR A 94 -5.65 -6.54 6.12
CA TYR A 94 -4.34 -7.07 5.75
C TYR A 94 -3.58 -7.54 7.00
N LEU A 95 -2.77 -8.60 6.87
CA LEU A 95 -1.91 -9.07 7.94
C LEU A 95 -0.81 -8.06 8.24
N ILE A 96 -0.18 -7.54 7.18
CA ILE A 96 0.85 -6.51 7.22
C ILE A 96 0.42 -5.34 6.33
N ASP A 97 0.50 -4.13 6.86
CA ASP A 97 0.28 -2.90 6.11
C ASP A 97 1.54 -2.05 6.12
N VAL A 98 2.04 -1.71 4.94
CA VAL A 98 3.27 -0.95 4.73
C VAL A 98 2.94 0.38 4.08
N VAL A 99 3.14 1.47 4.84
CA VAL A 99 2.88 2.83 4.36
C VAL A 99 4.18 3.62 4.30
N GLY A 100 4.49 4.15 3.12
CA GLY A 100 5.67 4.95 2.85
C GLY A 100 5.34 6.41 2.56
N HIS A 101 6.18 7.33 3.02
CA HIS A 101 6.14 8.74 2.61
C HIS A 101 7.50 9.41 2.79
N VAL A 102 7.73 10.53 2.09
CA VAL A 102 8.90 11.39 2.31
C VAL A 102 8.49 12.63 3.10
N ARG A 103 9.23 12.90 4.18
CA ARG A 103 9.08 14.11 4.99
C ARG A 103 10.43 14.54 5.56
N ASP A 104 10.70 15.84 5.49
CA ASP A 104 11.96 16.48 5.83
C ASP A 104 13.13 15.87 5.04
N GLY A 105 12.93 15.60 3.75
CA GLY A 105 13.91 14.97 2.87
C GLY A 105 14.23 13.51 3.22
N ARG A 106 13.46 12.86 4.09
CA ARG A 106 13.68 11.48 4.54
C ARG A 106 12.51 10.58 4.19
N LEU A 107 12.81 9.43 3.60
CA LEU A 107 11.86 8.34 3.45
C LEU A 107 11.55 7.75 4.82
N ARG A 108 10.26 7.61 5.12
CA ARG A 108 9.74 6.92 6.31
C ARG A 108 8.85 5.78 5.87
N MET A 109 9.05 4.61 6.47
CA MET A 109 8.28 3.41 6.22
C MET A 109 7.66 2.96 7.54
N GLN A 110 6.33 2.89 7.59
CA GLN A 110 5.58 2.36 8.72
C GLN A 110 5.10 0.95 8.39
N TRP A 111 5.39 0.01 9.29
CA TRP A 111 4.92 -1.36 9.23
C TRP A 111 3.91 -1.57 10.33
N THR A 112 2.69 -1.91 9.96
CA THR A 112 1.61 -2.20 10.91
C THR A 112 1.27 -3.68 10.80
N TYR A 113 1.30 -4.39 11.92
CA TYR A 113 0.96 -5.81 12.00
C TYR A 113 0.26 -6.14 13.32
N SER A 114 -0.35 -7.33 13.41
CA SER A 114 -0.90 -7.79 14.69
C SER A 114 0.16 -8.57 15.48
N PRO A 115 0.44 -8.21 16.74
CA PRO A 115 1.36 -8.97 17.59
C PRO A 115 0.82 -10.37 17.94
N SER A 116 -0.48 -10.62 17.75
CA SER A 116 -1.06 -11.96 17.91
C SER A 116 -0.66 -12.93 16.79
N ALA A 117 -0.20 -12.41 15.65
CA ALA A 117 0.13 -13.19 14.46
C ALA A 117 1.62 -13.13 14.10
N HIS A 118 2.34 -12.07 14.50
CA HIS A 118 3.75 -11.85 14.15
C HIS A 118 4.53 -11.35 15.37
N ARG A 119 5.84 -11.60 15.38
CA ARG A 119 6.78 -11.05 16.36
C ARG A 119 7.72 -10.07 15.65
N GLU A 120 8.23 -9.11 16.40
CA GLU A 120 9.30 -8.21 15.96
C GLU A 120 10.63 -8.95 15.77
#